data_AF-A0A522SPR9-F1
#
_entry.id   AF-A0A522SPR9-F1
#
_cell.length_a   1.000
_cell.length_b   1.000
_cell.length_c   1.000
_cell.angle_alpha   90.00
_cell.angle_beta   90.00
_cell.angle_gamma   90.00
#
_symmetry.space_group_name_H-M   'P 1'
#
loop_
_entity.id
_entity.type
_entity.pdbx_description
1 polymer ?
#
loop_
_entity_poly.entity_id
_entity_poly.type
_entity_poly.pdbx_seq_one_letter_code
_entity_poly.pdbx_strand_id
1 'polypeptide(L)'
;MKRNPWRIFVDAVVRMSATRANYWTELGVDVVLCLALLVAGWRLHAGGAWSALLALLLGLFAFSFIEYFFHRWMFHTRIPLFTQGHDMHHQRPLGYDSLPFFLPPTVLLALAGVFALVMPTGFALLLASAITFGYIVYGLSHFIIHHVRFKQPLLRRWAGAHHVHHYHPDCNFGVTTLLWDVLLGTKYVRRPRNH
;
A
#
# COMPACT_ATOMS: atom_id res chain seq x y z
N MET A 1 -17.18 20.08 27.05
CA MET A 1 -16.09 20.62 26.21
C MET A 1 -16.47 20.46 24.73
N LYS A 2 -16.46 21.54 23.94
CA LYS A 2 -16.75 21.46 22.49
C LYS A 2 -15.60 20.73 21.80
N ARG A 3 -15.89 19.68 21.02
CA ARG A 3 -14.87 18.94 20.25
C ARG A 3 -14.26 19.84 19.18
N ASN A 4 -12.94 19.78 19.01
CA ASN A 4 -12.20 20.53 17.97
C ASN A 4 -12.74 20.16 16.57
N PRO A 5 -13.12 21.15 15.72
CA PRO A 5 -13.66 20.88 14.38
C PRO A 5 -12.72 20.05 13.50
N TRP A 6 -11.41 20.20 13.65
CA TRP A 6 -10.42 19.38 12.96
C TRP A 6 -10.55 17.89 13.31
N ARG A 7 -10.73 17.57 14.59
CA ARG A 7 -10.92 16.19 15.04
C ARG A 7 -12.23 15.60 14.50
N ILE A 8 -13.30 16.41 14.46
CA ILE A 8 -14.59 15.98 13.89
C ILE A 8 -14.43 15.60 12.42
N PHE A 9 -13.69 16.43 11.66
CA PHE A 9 -13.41 16.19 10.25
C PHE A 9 -12.58 14.91 10.05
N VAL A 10 -11.44 14.76 10.74
CA VAL A 10 -10.58 13.57 10.63
C VAL A 10 -11.37 12.31 10.99
N ASP A 11 -12.14 12.34 12.08
CA ASP A 11 -12.98 11.21 12.48
C ASP A 11 -14.04 10.86 11.41
N ALA A 12 -14.59 11.86 10.71
CA ALA A 12 -15.56 11.62 9.64
C ALA A 12 -14.90 10.95 8.43
N VAL A 13 -13.71 11.41 8.05
CA VAL A 13 -12.92 10.82 6.95
C VAL A 13 -12.56 9.37 7.27
N VAL A 14 -12.06 9.08 8.47
CA VAL A 14 -11.71 7.70 8.89
C VAL A 14 -12.95 6.80 8.91
N ARG A 15 -14.09 7.29 9.42
CA ARG A 15 -15.34 6.50 9.40
C ARG A 15 -15.79 6.17 7.98
N MET A 16 -15.68 7.11 7.05
CA MET A 16 -16.02 6.87 5.65
C MET A 16 -15.08 5.83 5.03
N SER A 17 -13.77 5.94 5.32
CA SER A 17 -12.74 5.08 4.73
C SER A 17 -12.76 3.64 5.25
N ALA A 18 -13.45 3.39 6.37
CA ALA A 18 -13.71 2.05 6.91
C ALA A 18 -14.88 1.30 6.26
N THR A 19 -15.61 1.95 5.34
CA THR A 19 -16.83 1.34 4.75
C THR A 19 -16.50 0.41 3.59
N ARG A 20 -17.32 -0.64 3.42
CA ARG A 20 -17.26 -1.52 2.23
C ARG A 20 -17.37 -0.76 0.92
N ALA A 21 -18.25 0.25 0.88
CA ALA A 21 -18.44 1.08 -0.30
C ALA A 21 -17.14 1.80 -0.66
N ASN A 22 -16.50 2.45 0.32
CA ASN A 22 -15.21 3.11 0.09
C ASN A 22 -14.15 2.15 -0.44
N TYR A 23 -13.96 0.99 0.21
CA TYR A 23 -12.97 -0.01 -0.19
C TYR A 23 -13.14 -0.45 -1.66
N TRP A 24 -14.35 -0.83 -2.06
CA TRP A 24 -14.61 -1.30 -3.42
C TRP A 24 -14.58 -0.16 -4.45
N THR A 25 -15.00 1.04 -4.08
CA THR A 25 -14.89 2.22 -4.95
C THR A 25 -13.42 2.58 -5.17
N GLU A 26 -12.60 2.61 -4.12
CA GLU A 26 -11.16 2.84 -4.21
C GLU A 26 -10.52 1.84 -5.18
N LEU A 27 -10.71 0.54 -4.93
CA LEU A 27 -10.16 -0.51 -5.78
C LEU A 27 -10.59 -0.33 -7.25
N GLY A 28 -11.86 -0.03 -7.49
CA GLY A 28 -12.36 0.20 -8.85
C GLY A 28 -11.71 1.40 -9.53
N VAL A 29 -11.59 2.53 -8.83
CA VAL A 29 -10.96 3.75 -9.35
C VAL A 29 -9.48 3.52 -9.64
N ASP A 30 -8.76 2.86 -8.73
CA ASP A 30 -7.34 2.59 -8.89
C ASP A 30 -7.05 1.60 -10.02
N VAL A 31 -7.90 0.59 -10.21
CA VAL A 31 -7.79 -0.32 -11.36
C VAL A 31 -7.98 0.44 -12.67
N VAL A 32 -8.99 1.31 -12.75
CA VAL A 32 -9.21 2.15 -13.95
C VAL A 32 -8.01 3.06 -14.20
N LEU A 33 -7.49 3.71 -13.15
CA LEU A 33 -6.30 4.55 -13.24
C LEU A 33 -5.07 3.77 -13.70
N CYS A 34 -4.83 2.59 -13.12
CA CYS A 34 -3.72 1.70 -13.49
C CYS A 34 -3.75 1.38 -14.99
N LEU A 35 -4.91 0.97 -15.49
CA LEU A 35 -5.09 0.64 -16.90
C LEU A 35 -4.94 1.87 -17.80
N ALA A 36 -5.48 3.03 -17.40
CA ALA A 36 -5.34 4.27 -18.14
C ALA A 36 -3.88 4.71 -18.25
N LEU A 37 -3.12 4.67 -17.15
CA LEU A 37 -1.69 4.98 -17.13
C LEU A 37 -0.88 3.98 -17.96
N LEU A 38 -1.20 2.68 -17.87
CA LEU A 38 -0.53 1.65 -18.64
C LEU A 38 -0.73 1.84 -20.16
N VAL A 39 -1.98 2.07 -20.58
CA VAL A 39 -2.33 2.28 -22.00
C VAL A 39 -1.72 3.58 -22.51
N ALA A 40 -1.83 4.68 -21.76
CA ALA A 40 -1.25 5.96 -22.14
C ALA A 40 0.29 5.88 -22.18
N GLY A 41 0.89 5.26 -21.18
CA GLY A 41 2.33 5.01 -21.11
C GLY A 41 2.80 4.22 -22.31
N TRP A 42 2.15 3.10 -22.63
CA TRP A 42 2.48 2.29 -23.80
C TRP A 42 2.39 3.07 -25.12
N ARG A 43 1.32 3.85 -25.32
CA ARG A 43 1.13 4.65 -26.54
C ARG A 43 2.18 5.76 -26.71
N LEU A 44 2.63 6.34 -25.60
CA LEU A 44 3.60 7.44 -25.59
C LEU A 44 5.05 6.96 -25.41
N HIS A 45 5.25 5.65 -25.25
CA HIS A 45 6.58 5.09 -25.01
C HIS A 45 7.37 5.00 -26.31
N ALA A 46 8.37 5.88 -26.45
CA ALA A 46 9.24 5.90 -27.62
C ALA A 46 10.38 4.87 -27.55
N GLY A 47 10.58 4.21 -26.41
CA GLY A 47 11.63 3.21 -26.22
C GLY A 47 11.22 1.79 -26.64
N GLY A 48 12.19 0.88 -26.71
CA GLY A 48 11.93 -0.54 -27.00
C GLY A 48 11.32 -1.30 -25.82
N ALA A 49 10.87 -2.53 -26.06
CA ALA A 49 10.21 -3.38 -25.06
C ALA A 49 11.02 -3.55 -23.75
N TRP A 50 12.35 -3.63 -23.83
CA TRP A 50 13.22 -3.72 -22.64
C TRP A 50 13.16 -2.50 -21.75
N SER A 51 13.07 -1.30 -22.34
CA SER A 51 12.93 -0.06 -21.57
C SER A 51 11.55 0.06 -20.92
N ALA A 52 10.49 -0.45 -21.58
CA ALA A 52 9.16 -0.55 -20.99
C ALA A 52 9.15 -1.53 -19.81
N LEU A 53 9.74 -2.71 -19.98
CA LEU A 53 9.89 -3.71 -18.92
C LEU A 53 10.66 -3.14 -17.73
N LEU A 54 11.75 -2.41 -17.99
CA LEU A 54 12.52 -1.74 -16.94
C LEU A 54 11.66 -0.73 -16.15
N ALA A 55 10.86 0.10 -16.83
CA ALA A 55 9.96 1.04 -16.17
C ALA A 55 8.99 0.33 -15.22
N LEU A 56 8.39 -0.78 -15.68
CA LEU A 56 7.46 -1.57 -14.88
C LEU A 56 8.14 -2.22 -13.67
N LEU A 57 9.32 -2.83 -13.86
CA LEU A 57 10.06 -3.45 -12.77
C LEU A 57 10.52 -2.42 -11.73
N LEU A 58 11.00 -1.26 -12.17
CA LEU A 58 11.37 -0.16 -11.27
C LEU A 58 10.16 0.39 -10.52
N GLY A 59 9.00 0.49 -11.16
CA GLY A 59 7.76 0.90 -10.51
C GLY A 59 7.32 -0.08 -9.42
N LEU A 60 7.34 -1.39 -9.69
CA LEU A 60 7.03 -2.41 -8.67
C LEU A 60 8.03 -2.39 -7.51
N PHE A 61 9.32 -2.28 -7.83
CA PHE A 61 10.37 -2.19 -6.82
C PHE A 61 10.21 -0.93 -5.96
N ALA A 62 9.97 0.24 -6.58
CA ALA A 62 9.73 1.49 -5.88
C ALA A 62 8.49 1.39 -4.99
N PHE A 63 7.39 0.82 -5.49
CA PHE A 63 6.19 0.64 -4.69
C PHE A 63 6.43 -0.26 -3.47
N SER A 64 7.18 -1.36 -3.62
CA SER A 64 7.50 -2.22 -2.47
C SER A 64 8.21 -1.46 -1.34
N PHE A 65 9.02 -0.46 -1.69
CA PHE A 65 9.65 0.42 -0.71
C PHE A 65 8.67 1.46 -0.16
N ILE A 66 7.81 2.05 -1.00
CA ILE A 66 6.75 2.98 -0.56
C ILE A 66 5.85 2.31 0.47
N GLU A 67 5.40 1.08 0.20
CA GLU A 67 4.63 0.26 1.14
C GLU A 67 5.34 0.16 2.49
N TYR A 68 6.59 -0.32 2.48
CA TYR A 68 7.38 -0.46 3.70
C TYR A 68 7.54 0.88 4.42
N PHE A 69 7.82 1.95 3.68
CA PHE A 69 8.05 3.28 4.23
C PHE A 69 6.81 3.81 4.94
N PHE A 70 5.65 3.76 4.27
CA PHE A 70 4.40 4.23 4.85
C PHE A 70 4.01 3.38 6.05
N HIS A 71 4.10 2.06 5.94
CA HIS A 71 3.70 1.18 7.02
C HIS A 71 4.59 1.37 8.26
N ARG A 72 5.92 1.47 8.09
CA ARG A 72 6.85 1.66 9.20
C ARG A 72 6.80 3.06 9.80
N TRP A 73 6.89 4.09 8.96
CA TRP A 73 7.16 5.44 9.44
C TRP A 73 5.99 6.38 9.38
N MET A 74 4.93 6.12 8.60
CA MET A 74 3.76 7.01 8.53
C MET A 74 2.60 6.46 9.38
N PHE A 75 2.30 5.17 9.25
CA PHE A 75 1.18 4.53 9.93
C PHE A 75 1.46 4.25 11.41
N HIS A 76 2.73 4.15 11.82
CA HIS A 76 3.13 4.05 13.23
C HIS A 76 3.66 5.39 13.79
N THR A 77 3.13 6.53 13.30
CA THR A 77 3.44 7.87 13.84
C THR A 77 2.51 8.27 14.98
N ARG A 78 2.75 9.45 15.56
CA ARG A 78 1.79 10.11 16.48
C ARG A 78 0.81 11.05 15.78
N ILE A 79 0.83 11.13 14.44
CA ILE A 79 0.01 12.07 13.67
C ILE A 79 -1.32 11.38 13.32
N PRO A 80 -2.47 11.82 13.89
CA PRO A 80 -3.76 11.12 13.75
C PRO A 80 -4.17 10.82 12.32
N LEU A 81 -3.87 11.73 11.38
CA LEU A 81 -4.19 11.57 9.96
C LEU A 81 -3.58 10.30 9.34
N PHE A 82 -2.40 9.88 9.81
CA PHE A 82 -1.69 8.72 9.27
C PHE A 82 -1.86 7.46 10.13
N THR A 83 -2.05 7.60 11.45
CA THR A 83 -2.12 6.44 12.36
C THR A 83 -3.54 5.93 12.60
N GLN A 84 -4.57 6.79 12.60
CA GLN A 84 -5.88 6.42 13.14
C GLN A 84 -6.57 5.28 12.36
N GLY A 85 -6.43 5.27 11.03
CA GLY A 85 -6.93 4.17 10.20
C GLY A 85 -6.19 2.85 10.46
N HIS A 86 -4.87 2.93 10.65
CA HIS A 86 -4.03 1.78 10.96
C HIS A 86 -4.30 1.20 12.35
N ASP A 87 -4.43 2.07 13.35
CA ASP A 87 -4.80 1.67 14.72
C ASP A 87 -6.15 0.95 14.74
N MET A 88 -7.12 1.43 13.96
CA MET A 88 -8.42 0.78 13.81
C MET A 88 -8.28 -0.58 13.13
N HIS A 89 -7.44 -0.70 12.11
CA HIS A 89 -7.15 -1.97 11.47
C HIS A 89 -6.54 -3.00 12.45
N HIS A 90 -5.56 -2.59 13.26
CA HIS A 90 -4.99 -3.43 14.32
C HIS A 90 -6.04 -3.92 15.33
N GLN A 91 -7.05 -3.09 15.63
CA GLN A 91 -8.15 -3.48 16.51
C GLN A 91 -9.20 -4.37 15.83
N ARG A 92 -9.40 -4.20 14.52
CA ARG A 92 -10.46 -4.86 13.73
C ARG A 92 -9.91 -5.34 12.38
N PRO A 93 -9.05 -6.37 12.35
CA PRO A 93 -8.33 -6.78 11.14
C PRO A 93 -9.22 -7.31 9.99
N LEU A 94 -10.47 -7.68 10.30
CA LEU A 94 -11.48 -8.11 9.32
C LEU A 94 -12.31 -6.94 8.75
N GLY A 95 -11.96 -5.70 9.10
CA GLY A 95 -12.57 -4.49 8.57
C GLY A 95 -12.28 -4.28 7.09
N TYR A 96 -12.97 -3.30 6.49
CA TYR A 96 -12.73 -2.83 5.12
C TYR A 96 -11.91 -1.54 5.14
N ASP A 97 -11.00 -1.42 6.11
CA ASP A 97 -10.21 -0.23 6.35
C ASP A 97 -9.29 0.03 5.17
N SER A 98 -9.45 1.21 4.59
CA SER A 98 -8.76 1.64 3.38
C SER A 98 -8.57 3.16 3.40
N LEU A 99 -7.87 3.72 2.42
CA LEU A 99 -7.74 5.18 2.31
C LEU A 99 -9.05 5.76 1.75
N PRO A 100 -9.34 7.05 1.93
CA PRO A 100 -10.46 7.66 1.22
C PRO A 100 -10.33 7.41 -0.29
N PHE A 101 -11.37 6.90 -0.96
CA PHE A 101 -11.28 6.38 -2.34
C PHE A 101 -10.69 7.34 -3.38
N PHE A 102 -10.74 8.65 -3.13
CA PHE A 102 -10.17 9.67 -4.01
C PHE A 102 -8.69 9.99 -3.72
N LEU A 103 -8.18 9.62 -2.54
CA LEU A 103 -6.86 10.00 -2.08
C LEU A 103 -5.75 9.23 -2.81
N PRO A 104 -5.76 7.88 -2.87
CA PRO A 104 -4.77 7.13 -3.65
C PRO A 104 -4.66 7.57 -5.11
N PRO A 105 -5.75 7.66 -5.90
CA PRO A 105 -5.64 8.04 -7.30
C PRO A 105 -5.14 9.48 -7.48
N THR A 106 -5.47 10.39 -6.55
CA THR A 106 -4.95 11.77 -6.56
C THR A 106 -3.43 11.78 -6.36
N VAL A 107 -2.93 11.06 -5.36
CA VAL A 107 -1.49 11.00 -5.06
C VAL A 107 -0.72 10.32 -6.19
N LEU A 108 -1.26 9.22 -6.74
CA LEU A 108 -0.64 8.47 -7.84
C LEU A 108 -0.59 9.28 -9.14
N LEU A 109 -1.65 10.04 -9.45
CA LEU A 109 -1.65 10.98 -10.60
C LEU A 109 -0.64 12.11 -10.41
N ALA A 110 -0.57 12.69 -9.21
CA ALA A 110 0.43 13.73 -8.91
C ALA A 110 1.85 13.18 -9.08
N LEU A 111 2.11 11.97 -8.60
CA LEU A 111 3.39 11.30 -8.74
C LEU A 111 3.74 11.03 -10.21
N ALA A 112 2.77 10.56 -11.01
CA ALA A 112 2.94 10.40 -12.45
C ALA A 112 3.31 11.72 -13.15
N GLY A 113 2.65 12.82 -12.76
CA GLY A 113 2.95 14.17 -13.24
C GLY A 113 4.39 14.59 -12.91
N VAL A 114 4.81 14.41 -11.65
CA VAL A 114 6.18 14.70 -11.21
C VAL A 114 7.21 13.90 -12.00
N PHE A 115 6.98 12.60 -12.21
CA PHE A 115 7.89 11.79 -13.02
C PHE A 115 7.98 12.27 -14.45
N ALA A 116 6.86 12.62 -15.08
CA ALA A 116 6.84 13.14 -16.44
C ALA A 116 7.61 14.48 -16.61
N LEU A 117 7.90 15.21 -15.53
CA LEU A 117 8.75 16.41 -15.59
C LEU A 117 10.24 16.08 -15.72
N VAL A 118 10.68 14.90 -15.28
CA VAL A 118 12.11 14.56 -15.14
C VAL A 118 12.53 13.35 -15.98
N MET A 119 11.59 12.64 -16.61
CA MET A 119 11.87 11.50 -17.49
C MET A 119 10.88 11.46 -18.66
N PRO A 120 11.17 10.71 -19.74
CA PRO A 120 10.27 10.61 -20.89
C PRO A 120 8.86 10.19 -20.49
N THR A 121 7.84 10.87 -21.02
CA THR A 121 6.44 10.72 -20.57
C THR A 121 5.96 9.27 -20.62
N GLY A 122 6.22 8.53 -21.70
CA GLY A 122 5.83 7.11 -21.79
C GLY A 122 6.45 6.25 -20.68
N PHE A 123 7.74 6.45 -20.38
CA PHE A 123 8.44 5.75 -19.31
C PHE A 123 7.86 6.13 -17.93
N ALA A 124 7.64 7.42 -17.68
CA ALA A 124 7.03 7.92 -16.44
C ALA A 124 5.66 7.30 -16.17
N LEU A 125 4.80 7.25 -17.18
CA LEU A 125 3.45 6.70 -17.07
C LEU A 125 3.46 5.17 -16.89
N LEU A 126 4.36 4.44 -17.56
CA LEU A 126 4.55 3.01 -17.32
C LEU A 126 5.02 2.74 -15.89
N LEU A 127 6.00 3.50 -15.40
CA LEU A 127 6.50 3.40 -14.04
C LEU A 127 5.40 3.71 -13.01
N ALA A 128 4.63 4.79 -13.22
CA ALA A 128 3.49 5.13 -12.38
C ALA A 128 2.39 4.04 -12.41
N SER A 129 2.11 3.46 -13.58
CA SER A 129 1.14 2.35 -13.70
C SER A 129 1.55 1.14 -12.88
N ALA A 130 2.84 0.81 -12.85
CA ALA A 130 3.37 -0.28 -12.04
C ALA A 130 3.33 0.04 -10.53
N ILE A 131 3.53 1.30 -10.14
CA ILE A 131 3.34 1.73 -8.75
C ILE A 131 1.87 1.58 -8.33
N THR A 132 0.93 2.05 -9.16
CA THR A 132 -0.51 1.87 -8.92
C THR A 132 -0.88 0.39 -8.84
N PHE A 133 -0.34 -0.44 -9.73
CA PHE A 133 -0.56 -1.89 -9.67
C PHE A 133 -0.03 -2.49 -8.36
N GLY A 134 1.17 -2.09 -7.93
CA GLY A 134 1.72 -2.48 -6.63
C GLY A 134 0.78 -2.11 -5.48
N TYR A 135 0.23 -0.90 -5.49
CA TYR A 135 -0.76 -0.44 -4.50
C TYR A 135 -2.01 -1.31 -4.45
N ILE A 136 -2.59 -1.64 -5.60
CA ILE A 136 -3.74 -2.55 -5.70
C ILE A 136 -3.40 -3.93 -5.13
N VAL A 137 -2.25 -4.49 -5.51
CA VAL A 137 -1.79 -5.80 -5.02
C VAL A 137 -1.58 -5.76 -3.51
N TYR A 138 -1.01 -4.68 -2.98
CA TYR A 138 -0.88 -4.47 -1.54
C TYR A 138 -2.23 -4.46 -0.83
N GLY A 139 -3.20 -3.66 -1.29
CA GLY A 139 -4.52 -3.57 -0.67
C GLY A 139 -5.24 -4.92 -0.64
N LEU A 140 -5.25 -5.61 -1.80
CA LEU A 140 -5.83 -6.96 -1.90
C LEU A 140 -5.09 -7.98 -1.05
N SER A 141 -3.76 -7.92 -1.01
CA SER A 141 -2.92 -8.78 -0.17
C SER A 141 -3.23 -8.60 1.32
N HIS A 142 -3.29 -7.36 1.76
CA HIS A 142 -3.60 -7.00 3.13
C HIS A 142 -5.00 -7.51 3.51
N PHE A 143 -5.99 -7.29 2.66
CA PHE A 143 -7.34 -7.79 2.86
C PHE A 143 -7.39 -9.32 2.93
N ILE A 144 -6.81 -10.02 1.95
CA ILE A 144 -6.93 -11.48 1.84
C ILE A 144 -6.19 -12.22 2.96
N ILE A 145 -5.08 -11.66 3.47
CA ILE A 145 -4.31 -12.25 4.56
C ILE A 145 -5.18 -12.48 5.81
N HIS A 146 -6.08 -11.55 6.10
CA HIS A 146 -6.96 -11.62 7.26
C HIS A 146 -8.24 -12.44 7.01
N HIS A 147 -8.68 -12.53 5.76
CA HIS A 147 -9.96 -13.17 5.41
C HIS A 147 -9.83 -14.64 4.99
N VAL A 148 -8.64 -15.08 4.57
CA VAL A 148 -8.44 -16.42 3.99
C VAL A 148 -7.49 -17.26 4.84
N ARG A 149 -7.93 -18.49 5.13
CA ARG A 149 -7.06 -19.52 5.71
C ARG A 149 -6.30 -20.25 4.61
N PHE A 150 -5.06 -19.84 4.38
CA PHE A 150 -4.19 -20.49 3.39
C PHE A 150 -3.81 -21.92 3.81
N LYS A 151 -3.86 -22.86 2.86
CA LYS A 151 -3.37 -24.24 3.05
C LYS A 151 -1.92 -24.42 2.61
N GLN A 152 -1.51 -23.69 1.57
CA GLN A 152 -0.17 -23.78 0.99
C GLN A 152 0.89 -23.24 1.97
N PRO A 153 1.98 -23.96 2.26
CA PRO A 153 2.98 -23.55 3.25
C PRO A 153 3.60 -22.17 3.00
N LEU A 154 3.86 -21.83 1.74
CA LEU A 154 4.45 -20.53 1.38
C LEU A 154 3.49 -19.38 1.69
N LEU A 155 2.23 -19.49 1.27
CA LEU A 155 1.20 -18.48 1.54
C LEU A 155 0.89 -18.36 3.03
N ARG A 156 0.92 -19.48 3.77
CA ARG A 156 0.81 -19.46 5.24
C ARG A 156 1.95 -18.70 5.91
N ARG A 157 3.19 -18.87 5.44
CA ARG A 157 4.35 -18.14 5.97
C ARG A 157 4.26 -16.65 5.67
N TRP A 158 3.85 -16.31 4.45
CA TRP A 158 3.63 -14.92 4.03
C TRP A 158 2.55 -14.24 4.88
N ALA A 159 1.33 -14.80 4.93
CA ALA A 159 0.25 -14.28 5.78
C ALA A 159 0.64 -14.27 7.26
N GLY A 160 1.34 -15.31 7.72
CA GLY A 160 1.84 -15.41 9.09
C GLY A 160 2.79 -14.29 9.49
N ALA A 161 3.59 -13.75 8.55
CA ALA A 161 4.51 -12.65 8.85
C ALA A 161 3.77 -11.37 9.22
N HIS A 162 2.69 -11.05 8.50
CA HIS A 162 1.84 -9.90 8.81
C HIS A 162 0.97 -10.17 10.05
N HIS A 163 0.50 -11.39 10.29
CA HIS A 163 -0.15 -11.71 11.58
C HIS A 163 0.80 -11.48 12.77
N VAL A 164 2.09 -11.79 12.64
CA VAL A 164 3.09 -11.48 13.67
C VAL A 164 3.20 -9.97 13.90
N HIS A 165 3.11 -9.14 12.86
CA HIS A 165 3.07 -7.68 12.99
C HIS A 165 1.92 -7.20 13.88
N HIS A 166 0.72 -7.78 13.74
CA HIS A 166 -0.43 -7.45 14.62
C HIS A 166 -0.15 -7.71 16.11
N TYR A 167 0.70 -8.68 16.44
CA TYR A 167 1.12 -8.94 17.84
C TYR A 167 2.38 -8.16 18.25
N HIS A 168 3.21 -7.78 17.28
CA HIS A 168 4.49 -7.12 17.46
C HIS A 168 4.61 -5.96 16.46
N PRO A 169 3.95 -4.81 16.72
CA PRO A 169 3.76 -3.74 15.74
C PRO A 169 5.05 -3.04 15.31
N ASP A 170 6.16 -3.26 16.03
CA ASP A 170 7.48 -2.69 15.71
C ASP A 170 8.31 -3.55 14.72
N CYS A 171 7.74 -4.58 14.09
CA CYS A 171 8.45 -5.47 13.18
C CYS A 171 7.56 -5.99 12.03
N ASN A 172 8.15 -6.56 10.98
CA ASN A 172 7.45 -7.09 9.79
C ASN A 172 6.49 -6.07 9.14
N PHE A 173 7.02 -4.91 8.75
CA PHE A 173 6.24 -3.85 8.12
C PHE A 173 5.88 -4.17 6.66
N GLY A 174 6.64 -5.03 5.98
CA GLY A 174 6.28 -5.48 4.63
C GLY A 174 5.09 -6.44 4.66
N VAL A 175 4.02 -6.08 3.96
CA VAL A 175 2.82 -6.91 3.74
C VAL A 175 2.97 -7.75 2.47
N THR A 176 3.34 -7.14 1.34
CA THR A 176 3.54 -7.88 0.07
C THR A 176 4.82 -8.69 0.08
N THR A 177 5.88 -8.17 0.70
CA THR A 177 7.19 -8.81 0.80
C THR A 177 7.96 -8.37 2.04
N LEU A 178 8.71 -9.29 2.65
CA LEU A 178 9.62 -8.99 3.77
C LEU A 178 11.00 -8.48 3.33
N LEU A 179 11.18 -8.15 2.04
CA LEU A 179 12.47 -7.73 1.49
C LEU A 179 13.10 -6.59 2.32
N TRP A 180 12.34 -5.53 2.55
CA TRP A 180 12.80 -4.35 3.29
C TRP A 180 12.97 -4.61 4.78
N ASP A 181 12.17 -5.50 5.37
CA ASP A 181 12.36 -5.93 6.76
C ASP A 181 13.68 -6.68 6.95
N VAL A 182 14.10 -7.46 5.97
CA VAL A 182 15.40 -8.14 5.99
C VAL A 182 16.53 -7.12 5.81
N LEU A 183 16.43 -6.26 4.79
CA LEU A 183 17.47 -5.29 4.46
C LEU A 183 17.68 -4.24 5.57
N LEU A 184 16.61 -3.84 6.26
CA LEU A 184 16.64 -2.78 7.27
C LEU A 184 16.53 -3.31 8.71
N GLY A 185 16.61 -4.63 8.89
CA GLY A 185 16.70 -5.25 10.22
C GLY A 185 15.43 -5.18 11.07
N THR A 186 14.25 -5.12 10.45
CA THR A 186 12.95 -5.08 11.14
C THR A 186 12.16 -6.38 11.03
N LYS A 187 12.76 -7.45 10.51
CA LYS A 187 12.15 -8.78 10.50
C LYS A 187 12.07 -9.35 11.92
N TYR A 188 10.90 -9.86 12.29
CA TYR A 188 10.70 -10.53 13.57
C TYR A 188 11.65 -11.73 13.74
N VAL A 189 12.35 -11.74 14.87
CA VAL A 189 13.16 -12.89 15.32
C VAL A 189 12.55 -13.42 16.61
N ARG A 190 12.04 -14.65 16.55
CA ARG A 190 11.51 -15.33 17.73
C ARG A 190 12.63 -15.57 18.73
N ARG A 191 12.52 -15.02 19.94
CA ARG A 191 13.44 -15.35 21.02
C ARG A 191 13.14 -16.77 21.54
N PRO A 192 14.17 -17.61 21.79
CA PRO A 192 13.95 -18.90 22.43
C PRO A 192 13.29 -18.69 23.80
N ARG A 193 12.38 -19.59 24.17
CA ARG A 193 11.87 -19.65 25.56
C ARG A 193 13.02 -20.17 26.41
N ASN A 194 13.56 -19.35 27.30
CA ASN A 194 14.39 -19.85 28.38
C ASN A 194 13.45 -20.64 29.31
N HIS A 195 13.72 -21.94 29.45
CA HIS A 195 13.04 -22.83 30.39
C HIS A 195 13.66 -22.69 31.78
#